data_AF-A0AAD6XVM7-F1
#
_entry.id   AF-A0AAD6XVM7-F1
#
_cell.length_a   1.000
_cell.length_b   1.000
_cell.length_c   1.000
_cell.angle_alpha   90.00
_cell.angle_beta   90.00
_cell.angle_gamma   90.00
#
_symmetry.space_group_name_H-M   'P 1'
#
loop_
_entity.id
_entity.type
_entity.pdbx_description
1 polymer ?
#
loop_
_entity_poly.entity_id
_entity_poly.type
_entity_poly.pdbx_seq_one_letter_code
_entity_poly.pdbx_strand_id
1 'polypeptide(L)'
;MMQTYQNKYDRRAALIDVLDRFLPARPELGDIGDYTNDGQLAVTVLNSPFLYYLQVVKNEVTETSAEPNVEVTRHYIEQCRRCHNAGLGQHCNFPAVLLCQLGPYLTVSIAVFTDIPIVEQVAFIPLHAHSTNLMQAQAGARVIAALRRACSSLLERYPGLATDKQLQAEFPFPRSFEYNNATVSFTYTTALEDKRVYRALVDETKAPIIVKYTLRYSEAAHSLASSLGFAPTLLSIGRVEEWWMVVMEDVSKDYTTLAVVKSQGRDAHGIPGSVKQALQRLHQARYVHGDVRDINVLVRKSDRPSVDRPQFFLIDWDWAGLVGEAVYPIALNPEVLRPDGAVAGAIIQMAHDEGMADLLLR
;
A
#
# COMPACT_ATOMS: atom_id res chain seq x y z
N MET A 1 -0.65 14.86 -39.86
CA MET A 1 -1.57 14.03 -40.66
C MET A 1 -1.93 12.83 -39.80
N MET A 2 -3.22 12.55 -39.60
CA MET A 2 -3.66 11.40 -38.79
C MET A 2 -3.40 10.12 -39.57
N GLN A 3 -2.61 9.21 -39.02
CA GLN A 3 -2.30 7.93 -39.65
C GLN A 3 -3.28 6.87 -39.18
N THR A 4 -3.87 6.15 -40.12
CA THR A 4 -4.74 4.99 -39.86
C THR A 4 -4.03 3.71 -40.29
N TYR A 5 -4.44 2.58 -39.72
CA TYR A 5 -3.85 1.28 -39.97
C TYR A 5 -4.94 0.29 -40.38
N GLN A 6 -4.68 -0.50 -41.42
CA GLN A 6 -5.65 -1.47 -41.93
C GLN A 6 -5.75 -2.70 -41.02
N ASN A 7 -4.67 -3.01 -40.30
CA ASN A 7 -4.60 -4.16 -39.42
C ASN A 7 -3.69 -3.88 -38.21
N LYS A 8 -3.78 -4.79 -37.24
CA LYS A 8 -2.99 -4.76 -36.00
C LYS A 8 -1.47 -4.80 -36.26
N TYR A 9 -1.01 -5.52 -37.27
CA TYR A 9 0.42 -5.73 -37.53
C TYR A 9 1.12 -4.44 -37.96
N ASP A 10 0.50 -3.69 -38.86
CA ASP A 10 1.02 -2.39 -39.33
C ASP A 10 1.07 -1.37 -38.18
N ARG A 11 -0.01 -1.35 -37.36
CA ARG A 11 -0.09 -0.50 -36.17
C ARG A 11 1.02 -0.83 -35.17
N ARG A 12 1.21 -2.11 -34.88
CA ARG A 12 2.26 -2.61 -33.98
C ARG A 12 3.65 -2.25 -34.50
N ALA A 13 3.92 -2.45 -35.79
CA ALA A 13 5.21 -2.10 -36.40
C ALA A 13 5.53 -0.61 -36.26
N ALA A 14 4.54 0.25 -36.50
CA ALA A 14 4.70 1.69 -36.32
C ALA A 14 4.93 2.09 -34.85
N LEU A 15 4.25 1.45 -33.90
CA LEU A 15 4.49 1.68 -32.48
C LEU A 15 5.90 1.23 -32.06
N ILE A 16 6.35 0.05 -32.49
CA ILE A 16 7.69 -0.46 -32.18
C ILE A 16 8.77 0.49 -32.73
N ASP A 17 8.62 1.01 -33.95
CA ASP A 17 9.58 1.98 -34.52
C ASP A 17 9.71 3.26 -33.68
N VAL A 18 8.63 3.69 -33.05
CA VAL A 18 8.66 4.83 -32.12
C VAL A 18 9.32 4.44 -30.80
N LEU A 19 8.95 3.29 -30.22
CA LEU A 19 9.45 2.84 -28.92
C LEU A 19 10.94 2.49 -28.94
N ASP A 20 11.45 1.91 -30.03
CA ASP A 20 12.86 1.53 -30.24
C ASP A 20 13.81 2.73 -30.08
N ARG A 21 13.34 3.94 -30.37
CA ARG A 21 14.12 5.18 -30.24
C ARG A 21 14.34 5.60 -28.78
N PHE A 22 13.55 5.06 -27.85
CA PHE A 22 13.45 5.59 -26.50
C PHE A 22 13.51 4.56 -25.39
N LEU A 23 13.15 3.31 -25.63
CA LEU A 23 13.30 2.22 -24.68
C LEU A 23 14.75 1.70 -24.67
N PRO A 24 15.20 1.02 -23.60
CA PRO A 24 16.58 0.54 -23.52
C PRO A 24 16.93 -0.54 -24.56
N ALA A 25 15.93 -1.19 -25.15
CA ALA A 25 16.07 -2.11 -26.27
C ALA A 25 14.78 -2.11 -27.10
N ARG A 26 14.87 -2.62 -28.33
CA ARG A 26 13.72 -2.81 -29.22
C ARG A 26 12.77 -3.85 -28.64
N PRO A 27 11.47 -3.57 -28.45
CA PRO A 27 10.51 -4.60 -28.05
C PRO A 27 10.42 -5.71 -29.09
N GLU A 28 10.57 -6.95 -28.64
CA GLU A 28 10.49 -8.14 -29.50
C GLU A 28 9.18 -8.89 -29.26
N LEU A 29 8.72 -9.65 -30.24
CA LEU A 29 7.61 -10.58 -30.02
C LEU A 29 8.07 -11.73 -29.14
N GLY A 30 7.17 -12.26 -28.34
CA GLY A 30 7.45 -13.49 -27.62
C GLY A 30 6.24 -14.13 -26.98
N ASP A 31 6.50 -15.34 -26.50
CA ASP A 31 5.51 -16.21 -25.90
C ASP A 31 5.80 -16.41 -24.40
N ILE A 32 4.74 -16.43 -23.62
CA ILE A 32 4.73 -16.69 -22.19
C ILE A 32 3.80 -17.87 -21.94
N GLY A 33 4.35 -19.08 -21.96
CA GLY A 33 3.51 -20.28 -21.98
C GLY A 33 2.67 -20.30 -23.26
N ASP A 34 1.35 -20.39 -23.11
CA ASP A 34 0.40 -20.42 -24.23
C ASP A 34 -0.03 -19.03 -24.73
N TYR A 35 0.53 -17.96 -24.16
CA TYR A 35 0.16 -16.58 -24.47
C TYR A 35 1.20 -15.89 -25.35
N THR A 36 0.80 -15.34 -26.49
CA THR A 36 1.66 -14.50 -27.35
C THR A 36 1.40 -13.02 -27.07
N ASN A 37 2.47 -12.24 -26.86
CA ASN A 37 2.37 -10.78 -26.73
C ASN A 37 2.87 -10.03 -27.98
N ASP A 38 2.60 -8.72 -28.02
CA ASP A 38 2.94 -7.86 -29.15
C ASP A 38 4.26 -7.10 -29.00
N GLY A 39 4.98 -7.37 -27.92
CA GLY A 39 6.22 -6.70 -27.57
C GLY A 39 6.60 -6.99 -26.13
N GLN A 40 7.85 -7.35 -25.89
CA GLN A 40 8.39 -7.55 -24.55
C GLN A 40 9.83 -7.07 -24.47
N LEU A 41 10.26 -6.68 -23.27
CA LEU A 41 11.67 -6.53 -22.94
C LEU A 41 11.99 -7.44 -21.76
N ALA A 42 13.11 -8.15 -21.87
CA ALA A 42 13.52 -9.15 -20.91
C ALA A 42 14.91 -8.87 -20.35
N VAL A 43 15.15 -9.39 -19.14
CA VAL A 43 16.47 -9.50 -18.53
C VAL A 43 16.63 -10.93 -18.02
N THR A 44 17.78 -11.53 -18.27
CA THR A 44 18.07 -12.89 -17.79
C THR A 44 18.53 -12.81 -16.34
N VAL A 45 17.83 -13.51 -15.46
CA VAL A 45 18.07 -13.52 -14.03
C VAL A 45 18.02 -14.96 -13.53
N LEU A 46 19.10 -15.42 -12.88
CA LEU A 46 19.22 -16.82 -12.42
C LEU A 46 18.90 -17.85 -13.52
N ASN A 47 19.40 -17.61 -14.74
CA ASN A 47 19.16 -18.42 -15.96
C ASN A 47 17.70 -18.45 -16.45
N SER A 48 16.82 -17.59 -15.93
CA SER A 48 15.44 -17.45 -16.39
C SER A 48 15.19 -16.06 -16.97
N PRO A 49 14.48 -15.94 -18.11
CA PRO A 49 14.09 -14.63 -18.63
C PRO A 49 13.00 -14.04 -17.74
N PHE A 50 13.22 -12.80 -17.31
CA PHE A 50 12.21 -11.99 -16.64
C PHE A 50 11.82 -10.82 -17.56
N LEU A 51 10.53 -10.65 -17.84
CA LEU A 51 10.02 -9.56 -18.66
C LEU A 51 9.60 -8.38 -17.77
N TYR A 52 10.34 -7.28 -17.86
CA TYR A 52 10.06 -6.04 -17.12
C TYR A 52 9.21 -5.05 -17.91
N TYR A 53 8.92 -5.40 -19.17
CA TYR A 53 8.02 -4.66 -20.04
C TYR A 53 7.22 -5.65 -20.89
N LEU A 54 5.90 -5.42 -20.99
CA LEU A 54 4.97 -6.20 -21.79
C LEU A 54 4.05 -5.28 -22.58
N GLN A 55 3.72 -5.69 -23.80
CA GLN A 55 2.91 -4.90 -24.71
C GLN A 55 1.80 -5.74 -25.37
N VAL A 56 0.62 -5.14 -25.45
CA VAL A 56 -0.52 -5.66 -26.24
C VAL A 56 -1.02 -4.55 -27.18
N VAL A 57 -1.18 -4.87 -28.46
CA VAL A 57 -1.66 -3.94 -29.48
C VAL A 57 -2.96 -4.47 -30.07
N LYS A 58 -3.98 -3.63 -30.12
CA LYS A 58 -5.25 -3.90 -30.80
C LYS A 58 -5.50 -2.83 -31.85
N ASN A 59 -6.05 -3.25 -32.98
CA ASN A 59 -6.25 -2.33 -34.09
C ASN A 59 -7.30 -1.26 -33.78
N GLU A 60 -8.40 -1.65 -33.16
CA GLU A 60 -9.51 -0.79 -32.75
C GLU A 60 -9.98 -1.14 -31.33
N VAL A 61 -10.81 -0.27 -30.73
CA VAL A 61 -11.33 -0.45 -29.36
C VAL A 61 -12.30 -1.63 -29.25
N THR A 62 -13.05 -1.93 -30.31
CA THR A 62 -14.18 -2.88 -30.29
C THR A 62 -13.85 -4.27 -30.83
N GLU A 63 -12.64 -4.48 -31.37
CA GLU A 63 -12.29 -5.70 -32.11
C GLU A 63 -11.36 -6.61 -31.28
N THR A 64 -11.86 -7.08 -30.14
CA THR A 64 -11.06 -7.91 -29.22
C THR A 64 -11.89 -8.99 -28.55
N SER A 65 -11.37 -10.22 -28.48
CA SER A 65 -11.95 -11.31 -27.67
C SER A 65 -11.73 -11.13 -26.16
N ALA A 66 -10.83 -10.22 -25.77
CA ALA A 66 -10.54 -9.85 -24.39
C ALA A 66 -10.15 -8.38 -24.29
N GLU A 67 -10.50 -7.74 -23.17
CA GLU A 67 -10.06 -6.37 -22.89
C GLU A 67 -8.52 -6.33 -22.76
N PRO A 68 -7.81 -5.40 -23.43
CA PRO A 68 -6.35 -5.45 -23.53
C PRO A 68 -5.59 -5.34 -22.20
N ASN A 69 -6.07 -4.56 -21.23
CA ASN A 69 -5.43 -4.48 -19.92
C ASN A 69 -5.58 -5.80 -19.15
N VAL A 70 -6.74 -6.46 -19.24
CA VAL A 70 -6.94 -7.81 -18.68
C VAL A 70 -6.03 -8.83 -19.36
N GLU A 71 -5.88 -8.76 -20.69
CA GLU A 71 -5.00 -9.64 -21.46
C GLU A 71 -3.52 -9.49 -21.05
N VAL A 72 -2.98 -8.26 -21.07
CA VAL A 72 -1.58 -8.03 -20.66
C VAL A 72 -1.35 -8.36 -19.18
N THR A 73 -2.36 -8.16 -18.32
CA THR A 73 -2.30 -8.56 -16.91
C THR A 73 -2.20 -10.07 -16.76
N ARG A 74 -2.93 -10.85 -17.57
CA ARG A 74 -2.81 -12.32 -17.59
C ARG A 74 -1.44 -12.77 -18.06
N HIS A 75 -0.89 -12.13 -19.10
CA HIS A 75 0.47 -12.39 -19.58
C HIS A 75 1.50 -12.17 -18.46
N TYR A 76 1.37 -11.04 -17.74
CA TYR A 76 2.19 -10.72 -16.57
C TYR A 76 2.06 -11.75 -15.44
N ILE A 77 0.84 -12.16 -15.09
CA ILE A 77 0.59 -13.16 -14.05
C ILE A 77 1.22 -14.51 -14.43
N GLU A 78 1.07 -14.95 -15.68
CA GLU A 78 1.66 -16.20 -16.16
C GLU A 78 3.19 -16.16 -16.08
N GLN A 79 3.81 -15.03 -16.43
CA GLN A 79 5.24 -14.86 -16.24
C GLN A 79 5.62 -14.94 -14.76
N CYS A 80 4.92 -14.24 -13.86
CA CYS A 80 5.18 -14.29 -12.43
C CYS A 80 5.11 -15.73 -11.91
N ARG A 81 4.10 -16.50 -12.33
CA ARG A 81 3.96 -17.93 -12.01
C ARG A 81 5.17 -18.74 -12.46
N ARG A 82 5.64 -18.52 -13.69
CA ARG A 82 6.83 -19.22 -14.23
C ARG A 82 8.11 -18.84 -13.49
N CYS A 83 8.32 -17.55 -13.23
CA CYS A 83 9.48 -17.07 -12.47
C CYS A 83 9.45 -17.57 -11.02
N HIS A 84 8.28 -17.61 -10.38
CA HIS A 84 8.11 -18.19 -9.06
C HIS A 84 8.47 -19.69 -9.05
N ASN A 85 7.97 -20.47 -10.01
CA ASN A 85 8.31 -21.88 -10.16
C ASN A 85 9.81 -22.11 -10.44
N ALA A 86 10.49 -21.12 -11.02
CA ALA A 86 11.94 -21.12 -11.22
C ALA A 86 12.74 -20.63 -10.01
N GLY A 87 12.08 -20.26 -8.89
CA GLY A 87 12.72 -19.85 -7.64
C GLY A 87 12.99 -18.35 -7.49
N LEU A 88 12.59 -17.49 -8.46
CA LEU A 88 12.83 -16.04 -8.38
C LEU A 88 11.87 -15.32 -7.41
N GLY A 89 10.72 -15.92 -7.09
CA GLY A 89 9.65 -15.25 -6.35
C GLY A 89 9.92 -14.98 -4.86
N GLN A 90 10.97 -15.57 -4.29
CA GLN A 90 11.31 -15.37 -2.87
C GLN A 90 12.02 -14.04 -2.60
N HIS A 91 12.54 -13.38 -3.63
CA HIS A 91 13.39 -12.20 -3.49
C HIS A 91 12.90 -10.99 -4.30
N CYS A 92 11.86 -11.16 -5.11
CA CYS A 92 11.39 -10.12 -6.03
C CYS A 92 9.86 -10.09 -6.14
N ASN A 93 9.30 -8.89 -6.15
CA ASN A 93 7.88 -8.60 -6.36
C ASN A 93 7.56 -8.30 -7.84
N PHE A 94 8.42 -8.73 -8.75
CA PHE A 94 8.22 -8.69 -10.20
C PHE A 94 7.72 -7.36 -10.80
N PRO A 95 8.27 -6.17 -10.45
CA PRO A 95 7.85 -4.89 -11.04
C PRO A 95 7.98 -4.83 -12.57
N ALA A 96 6.85 -4.71 -13.28
CA ALA A 96 6.81 -4.60 -14.74
C ALA A 96 5.99 -3.40 -15.22
N VAL A 97 6.35 -2.89 -16.39
CA VAL A 97 5.56 -1.89 -17.13
C VAL A 97 4.69 -2.62 -18.15
N LEU A 98 3.38 -2.39 -18.13
CA LEU A 98 2.43 -2.95 -19.09
C LEU A 98 1.94 -1.82 -20.00
N LEU A 99 2.09 -1.97 -21.31
CA LEU A 99 1.69 -0.98 -22.30
C LEU A 99 0.64 -1.56 -23.24
N CYS A 100 -0.54 -0.92 -23.31
CA CYS A 100 -1.55 -1.31 -24.28
C CYS A 100 -1.79 -0.20 -25.28
N GLN A 101 -1.80 -0.53 -26.57
CA GLN A 101 -2.33 0.36 -27.60
C GLN A 101 -3.66 -0.19 -28.09
N LEU A 102 -4.73 0.57 -27.88
CA LEU A 102 -6.10 0.21 -28.28
C LEU A 102 -6.67 1.30 -29.18
N GLY A 103 -6.67 1.04 -30.48
CA GLY A 103 -7.06 2.04 -31.48
C GLY A 103 -6.27 3.35 -31.29
N PRO A 104 -6.95 4.50 -31.14
CA PRO A 104 -6.29 5.80 -31.00
C PRO A 104 -5.83 6.10 -29.56
N TYR A 105 -5.76 5.12 -28.67
CA TYR A 105 -5.38 5.30 -27.27
C TYR A 105 -4.17 4.47 -26.90
N LEU A 106 -3.33 5.03 -26.03
CA LEU A 106 -2.20 4.36 -25.41
C LEU A 106 -2.39 4.37 -23.90
N THR A 107 -2.30 3.21 -23.26
CA THR A 107 -2.37 3.07 -21.81
C THR A 107 -1.05 2.54 -21.27
N VAL A 108 -0.70 3.00 -20.07
CA VAL A 108 0.44 2.48 -19.32
C VAL A 108 -0.05 2.10 -17.94
N SER A 109 0.26 0.87 -17.56
CA SER A 109 0.03 0.34 -16.22
C SER A 109 1.35 -0.12 -15.61
N ILE A 110 1.43 -0.08 -14.29
CA ILE A 110 2.54 -0.64 -13.53
C ILE A 110 2.02 -1.86 -12.79
N ALA A 111 2.76 -2.96 -12.89
CA ALA A 111 2.43 -4.23 -12.28
C ALA A 111 3.48 -4.59 -11.23
N VAL A 112 3.02 -5.07 -10.07
CA VAL A 112 3.84 -5.71 -9.04
C VAL A 112 3.10 -6.94 -8.53
N PHE A 113 3.82 -7.92 -8.01
CA PHE A 113 3.28 -9.17 -7.50
C PHE A 113 3.62 -9.28 -6.01
N THR A 114 2.60 -9.26 -5.17
CA THR A 114 2.71 -9.56 -3.73
C THR A 114 2.15 -10.97 -3.49
N ASP A 115 1.27 -11.12 -2.51
CA ASP A 115 0.32 -12.23 -2.38
C ASP A 115 -0.69 -12.29 -3.55
N ILE A 116 -1.03 -11.11 -4.11
CA ILE A 116 -1.88 -10.95 -5.29
C ILE A 116 -1.20 -10.07 -6.34
N PRO A 117 -1.54 -10.21 -7.63
CA PRO A 117 -1.07 -9.29 -8.66
C PRO A 117 -1.76 -7.92 -8.48
N ILE A 118 -0.97 -6.87 -8.34
CA ILE A 118 -1.44 -5.49 -8.32
C ILE A 118 -1.04 -4.86 -9.64
N VAL A 119 -2.03 -4.41 -10.42
CA VAL A 119 -1.83 -3.70 -11.67
C VAL A 119 -2.61 -2.40 -11.62
N GLU A 120 -1.89 -1.28 -11.65
CA GLU A 120 -2.48 0.06 -11.60
C GLU A 120 -2.25 0.79 -12.90
N GLN A 121 -3.31 1.33 -13.50
CA GLN A 121 -3.20 2.18 -14.69
C GLN A 121 -2.72 3.58 -14.29
N VAL A 122 -1.52 3.95 -14.72
CA VAL A 122 -0.89 5.22 -14.35
C VAL A 122 -0.96 6.28 -15.45
N ALA A 123 -1.28 5.88 -16.69
CA ALA A 123 -1.47 6.83 -17.78
C ALA A 123 -2.47 6.35 -18.84
N PHE A 124 -3.16 7.32 -19.43
CA PHE A 124 -4.04 7.15 -20.59
C PHE A 124 -3.83 8.33 -21.55
N ILE A 125 -3.43 8.04 -22.79
CA ILE A 125 -3.03 9.06 -23.77
C ILE A 125 -3.87 8.92 -25.04
N PRO A 126 -4.62 9.95 -25.45
CA PRO A 126 -5.26 10.00 -26.76
C PRO A 126 -4.25 10.39 -27.84
N LEU A 127 -3.96 9.47 -28.76
CA LEU A 127 -3.05 9.67 -29.90
C LEU A 127 -3.69 10.47 -31.05
N HIS A 128 -4.99 10.72 -30.98
CA HIS A 128 -5.75 11.52 -31.94
C HIS A 128 -5.91 12.99 -31.52
N ALA A 129 -5.23 13.41 -30.44
CA ALA A 129 -5.28 14.78 -29.98
C ALA A 129 -4.79 15.75 -31.08
N HIS A 130 -5.51 16.86 -31.27
CA HIS A 130 -5.11 17.90 -32.21
C HIS A 130 -3.77 18.52 -31.78
N SER A 131 -2.93 18.92 -32.74
CA SER A 131 -1.58 19.44 -32.47
C SER A 131 -1.56 20.71 -31.61
N THR A 132 -2.66 21.47 -31.58
CA THR A 132 -2.82 22.65 -30.72
C THR A 132 -3.20 22.31 -29.28
N ASN A 133 -3.53 21.04 -28.98
CA ASN A 133 -3.73 20.59 -27.61
C ASN A 133 -2.38 20.32 -26.92
N LEU A 134 -1.72 21.42 -26.54
CA LEU A 134 -0.38 21.37 -25.96
C LEU A 134 -0.35 20.61 -24.63
N MET A 135 -1.42 20.64 -23.84
CA MET A 135 -1.51 19.90 -22.58
C MET A 135 -1.44 18.39 -22.79
N GLN A 136 -2.18 17.87 -23.79
CA GLN A 136 -2.15 16.45 -24.13
C GLN A 136 -0.82 16.05 -24.76
N ALA A 137 -0.26 16.88 -25.64
CA ALA A 137 1.07 16.63 -26.22
C ALA A 137 2.16 16.57 -25.12
N GLN A 138 2.13 17.49 -24.15
CA GLN A 138 3.04 17.48 -23.01
C GLN A 138 2.81 16.27 -22.09
N ALA A 139 1.57 15.87 -21.86
CA ALA A 139 1.26 14.67 -21.08
C ALA A 139 1.83 13.41 -21.75
N GLY A 140 1.64 13.25 -23.06
CA GLY A 140 2.25 12.17 -23.83
C GLY A 140 3.77 12.17 -23.75
N ALA A 141 4.42 13.32 -23.92
CA ALA A 141 5.87 13.45 -23.80
C ALA A 141 6.40 13.05 -22.42
N ARG A 142 5.70 13.44 -21.34
CA ARG A 142 6.05 13.04 -19.96
C ARG A 142 5.95 11.53 -19.77
N VAL A 143 4.92 10.89 -20.34
CA VAL A 143 4.77 9.43 -20.26
C VAL A 143 5.87 8.72 -21.02
N ILE A 144 6.21 9.13 -22.25
CA ILE A 144 7.34 8.53 -22.99
C ILE A 144 8.65 8.69 -22.23
N ALA A 145 8.91 9.87 -21.64
CA ALA A 145 10.08 10.08 -20.80
C ALA A 145 10.07 9.21 -19.54
N ALA A 146 8.91 9.01 -18.91
CA ALA A 146 8.75 8.13 -17.76
C ALA A 146 8.97 6.65 -18.13
N LEU A 147 8.42 6.18 -19.26
CA LEU A 147 8.62 4.83 -19.79
C LEU A 147 10.10 4.54 -20.00
N ARG A 148 10.84 5.46 -20.64
CA ARG A 148 12.30 5.33 -20.81
C ARG A 148 12.99 5.13 -19.47
N ARG A 149 12.77 6.04 -18.51
CA ARG A 149 13.43 5.96 -17.20
C ARG A 149 13.05 4.70 -16.43
N ALA A 150 11.77 4.34 -16.43
CA ALA A 150 11.27 3.16 -15.73
C ALA A 150 11.87 1.88 -16.33
N CYS A 151 11.83 1.71 -17.64
CA CYS A 151 12.38 0.52 -18.31
C CYS A 151 13.89 0.41 -18.12
N SER A 152 14.65 1.51 -18.25
CA SER A 152 16.09 1.50 -17.97
C SER A 152 16.39 1.16 -16.51
N SER A 153 15.66 1.76 -15.57
CA SER A 153 15.83 1.49 -14.14
C SER A 153 15.51 0.04 -13.79
N LEU A 154 14.45 -0.53 -14.36
CA LEU A 154 14.12 -1.94 -14.15
C LEU A 154 15.21 -2.84 -14.73
N LEU A 155 15.64 -2.61 -15.98
CA LEU A 155 16.72 -3.38 -16.62
C LEU A 155 17.98 -3.45 -15.74
N GLU A 156 18.39 -2.31 -15.17
CA GLU A 156 19.58 -2.21 -14.31
C GLU A 156 19.36 -2.87 -12.93
N ARG A 157 18.16 -2.75 -12.36
CA ARG A 157 17.89 -3.14 -10.97
C ARG A 157 17.54 -4.62 -10.81
N TYR A 158 16.94 -5.24 -11.83
CA TYR A 158 16.45 -6.62 -11.76
C TYR A 158 17.48 -7.68 -11.32
N PRO A 159 18.72 -7.68 -11.86
CA PRO A 159 19.74 -8.63 -11.42
C PRO A 159 20.04 -8.55 -9.92
N GLY A 160 20.04 -7.34 -9.36
CA GLY A 160 20.22 -7.11 -7.91
C GLY A 160 19.01 -7.57 -7.10
N LEU A 161 17.79 -7.26 -7.54
CA LEU A 161 16.57 -7.64 -6.83
C LEU A 161 16.44 -9.15 -6.63
N ALA A 162 16.78 -9.94 -7.64
CA ALA A 162 16.64 -11.38 -7.54
C ALA A 162 17.76 -12.08 -6.76
N THR A 163 18.87 -11.39 -6.50
CA THR A 163 20.05 -11.97 -5.83
C THR A 163 20.24 -11.47 -4.41
N ASP A 164 19.61 -10.35 -4.05
CA ASP A 164 19.69 -9.79 -2.71
C ASP A 164 18.84 -10.58 -1.71
N LYS A 165 19.53 -11.35 -0.88
CA LYS A 165 18.93 -12.18 0.19
C LYS A 165 18.41 -11.38 1.38
N GLN A 166 18.75 -10.09 1.48
CA GLN A 166 18.27 -9.20 2.55
C GLN A 166 16.96 -8.51 2.19
N LEU A 167 16.54 -8.58 0.92
CA LEU A 167 15.25 -8.08 0.49
C LEU A 167 14.11 -8.82 1.17
N GLN A 168 13.14 -8.02 1.59
CA GLN A 168 11.90 -8.49 2.16
C GLN A 168 10.80 -8.14 1.17
N ALA A 169 10.77 -8.82 0.01
CA ALA A 169 9.88 -8.48 -1.11
C ALA A 169 8.38 -8.55 -0.75
N GLU A 170 8.04 -9.32 0.27
CA GLU A 170 6.68 -9.43 0.84
C GLU A 170 6.30 -8.27 1.77
N PHE A 171 7.27 -7.41 2.10
CA PHE A 171 7.10 -6.29 3.04
C PHE A 171 7.37 -4.95 2.34
N PRO A 172 6.92 -3.83 2.95
CA PRO A 172 7.25 -2.50 2.45
C PRO A 172 8.77 -2.26 2.35
N PHE A 173 9.18 -1.43 1.39
CA PHE A 173 10.60 -1.18 1.12
C PHE A 173 11.37 -0.36 2.18
N PRO A 174 10.76 0.50 3.03
CA PRO A 174 11.51 1.20 4.06
C PRO A 174 12.03 0.24 5.13
N ARG A 175 13.28 0.44 5.54
CA ARG A 175 14.01 -0.44 6.47
C ARG A 175 14.72 0.29 7.61
N SER A 176 14.43 1.58 7.76
CA SER A 176 14.95 2.39 8.85
C SER A 176 13.99 3.52 9.18
N PHE A 177 14.15 4.09 10.37
CA PHE A 177 13.43 5.28 10.83
C PHE A 177 14.37 6.19 11.62
N GLU A 178 14.02 7.46 11.76
CA GLU A 178 14.76 8.39 12.60
C GLU A 178 14.26 8.32 14.05
N TYR A 179 15.18 8.16 14.99
CA TYR A 179 14.91 8.18 16.43
C TYR A 179 16.04 8.88 17.18
N ASN A 180 15.72 9.90 17.97
CA ASN A 180 16.72 10.70 18.71
C ASN A 180 17.88 11.21 17.84
N ASN A 181 17.59 11.66 16.62
CA ASN A 181 18.56 12.13 15.61
C ASN A 181 19.54 11.04 15.11
N ALA A 182 19.16 9.78 15.19
CA ALA A 182 19.89 8.66 14.61
C ALA A 182 18.98 7.82 13.72
N THR A 183 19.53 7.36 12.60
CA THR A 183 18.87 6.37 11.74
C THR A 183 18.93 5.00 12.40
N VAL A 184 17.78 4.43 12.71
CA VAL A 184 17.62 3.10 13.30
C VAL A 184 17.11 2.13 12.25
N SER A 185 17.92 1.13 11.90
CA SER A 185 17.54 0.07 10.97
C SER A 185 16.72 -1.03 11.64
N PHE A 186 15.83 -1.66 10.86
CA PHE A 186 15.00 -2.75 11.33
C PHE A 186 14.72 -3.80 10.23
N THR A 187 14.31 -4.98 10.69
CA THR A 187 13.91 -6.09 9.85
C THR A 187 12.48 -6.51 10.19
N TYR A 188 11.62 -6.58 9.18
CA TYR A 188 10.25 -7.06 9.34
C TYR A 188 10.22 -8.54 9.74
N THR A 189 9.25 -8.93 10.55
CA THR A 189 9.09 -10.32 10.98
C THR A 189 7.72 -10.88 10.63
N THR A 190 6.67 -10.07 10.68
CA THR A 190 5.30 -10.55 10.45
C THR A 190 4.38 -9.42 10.02
N ALA A 191 3.52 -9.65 9.03
CA ALA A 191 2.40 -8.77 8.74
C ALA A 191 1.24 -9.03 9.72
N LEU A 192 0.72 -7.97 10.34
CA LEU A 192 -0.41 -8.01 11.27
C LEU A 192 -1.64 -7.46 10.53
N GLU A 193 -2.52 -8.36 10.09
CA GLU A 193 -3.80 -8.03 9.43
C GLU A 193 -3.67 -7.31 8.07
N ASP A 194 -4.81 -7.02 7.42
CA ASP A 194 -4.91 -6.31 6.14
C ASP A 194 -4.59 -4.79 6.24
N LYS A 195 -4.27 -4.29 7.44
CA LYS A 195 -4.14 -2.85 7.72
C LYS A 195 -2.75 -2.25 7.46
N ARG A 196 -1.87 -2.93 6.71
CA ARG A 196 -0.48 -2.48 6.48
C ARG A 196 0.26 -2.18 7.79
N VAL A 197 0.03 -3.03 8.79
CA VAL A 197 0.70 -3.02 10.09
C VAL A 197 1.63 -4.21 10.15
N TYR A 198 2.85 -4.00 10.62
CA TYR A 198 3.90 -5.02 10.59
C TYR A 198 4.65 -5.05 11.91
N ARG A 199 4.97 -6.25 12.39
CA ARG A 199 6.01 -6.44 13.41
C ARG A 199 7.37 -6.36 12.74
N ALA A 200 8.30 -5.74 13.44
CA ALA A 200 9.70 -5.73 13.08
C ALA A 200 10.57 -5.81 14.34
N LEU A 201 11.85 -6.12 14.14
CA LEU A 201 12.89 -6.06 15.16
C LEU A 201 13.91 -5.01 14.75
N VAL A 202 14.27 -4.13 15.68
CA VAL A 202 15.43 -3.24 15.50
C VAL A 202 16.67 -4.10 15.32
N ASP A 203 17.48 -3.81 14.30
CA ASP A 203 18.57 -4.70 13.90
C ASP A 203 19.65 -4.84 14.98
N GLU A 204 19.99 -3.74 15.66
CA GLU A 204 21.04 -3.70 16.68
C GLU A 204 20.59 -4.31 18.01
N THR A 205 19.43 -3.90 18.52
CA THR A 205 18.97 -4.25 19.88
C THR A 205 18.03 -5.45 19.92
N LYS A 206 17.50 -5.86 18.76
CA LYS A 206 16.40 -6.82 18.63
C LYS A 206 15.14 -6.43 19.41
N ALA A 207 14.99 -5.14 19.73
CA ALA A 207 13.78 -4.62 20.34
C ALA A 207 12.59 -4.76 19.37
N PRO A 208 11.43 -5.29 19.81
CA PRO A 208 10.27 -5.43 18.96
C PRO A 208 9.55 -4.09 18.79
N ILE A 209 9.17 -3.80 17.55
CA ILE A 209 8.46 -2.59 17.16
C ILE A 209 7.28 -2.94 16.26
N ILE A 210 6.29 -2.04 16.23
CA ILE A 210 5.22 -2.03 15.24
C ILE A 210 5.50 -0.92 14.24
N VAL A 211 5.43 -1.25 12.95
CA VAL A 211 5.54 -0.31 11.83
C VAL A 211 4.20 -0.31 11.10
N LYS A 212 3.55 0.85 11.01
CA LYS A 212 2.28 1.04 10.32
C LYS A 212 2.44 2.02 9.16
N TYR A 213 1.83 1.70 8.03
CA TYR A 213 1.71 2.61 6.90
C TYR A 213 0.28 3.10 6.73
N THR A 214 0.10 4.42 6.72
CA THR A 214 -1.22 5.03 6.57
C THR A 214 -1.16 6.36 5.82
N LEU A 215 -2.25 6.73 5.16
CA LEU A 215 -2.35 8.01 4.43
C LEU A 215 -2.62 9.20 5.35
N ARG A 216 -3.09 8.93 6.57
CA ARG A 216 -3.40 9.96 7.57
C ARG A 216 -3.12 9.44 8.96
N TYR A 217 -2.56 10.29 9.80
CA TYR A 217 -2.22 9.94 11.17
C TYR A 217 -2.18 11.19 12.03
N SER A 218 -2.69 11.09 13.25
CA SER A 218 -2.58 12.17 14.24
C SER A 218 -1.42 11.90 15.19
N GLU A 219 -0.23 12.37 14.81
CA GLU A 219 0.95 12.34 15.69
C GLU A 219 0.63 13.03 17.02
N ALA A 220 0.02 14.23 16.97
CA ALA A 220 -0.26 15.01 18.16
C ALA A 220 -1.20 14.30 19.14
N ALA A 221 -2.28 13.67 18.65
CA ALA A 221 -3.20 12.92 19.50
C ALA A 221 -2.55 11.66 20.07
N HIS A 222 -1.78 10.91 19.27
CA HIS A 222 -1.07 9.72 19.73
C HIS A 222 -0.01 10.07 20.78
N SER A 223 0.86 11.05 20.50
CA SER A 223 1.90 11.50 21.44
C SER A 223 1.30 11.99 22.76
N LEU A 224 0.19 12.74 22.70
CA LEU A 224 -0.53 13.16 23.89
C LEU A 224 -1.08 11.95 24.67
N ALA A 225 -1.78 11.03 24.01
CA ALA A 225 -2.34 9.84 24.65
C ALA A 225 -1.27 8.93 25.27
N SER A 226 -0.11 8.85 24.62
CA SER A 226 1.07 8.15 25.14
C SER A 226 1.60 8.83 26.40
N SER A 227 1.75 10.15 26.40
CA SER A 227 2.16 10.93 27.58
C SER A 227 1.17 10.84 28.75
N LEU A 228 -0.12 10.65 28.44
CA LEU A 228 -1.19 10.44 29.42
C LEU A 228 -1.30 8.97 29.86
N GLY A 229 -0.45 8.08 29.33
CA GLY A 229 -0.28 6.70 29.76
C GLY A 229 -1.35 5.72 29.25
N PHE A 230 -2.03 6.02 28.15
CA PHE A 230 -3.07 5.15 27.60
C PHE A 230 -2.95 4.87 26.10
N ALA A 231 -1.84 5.24 25.47
CA ALA A 231 -1.42 4.73 24.16
C ALA A 231 0.01 4.16 24.26
N PRO A 232 0.40 3.23 23.36
CA PRO A 232 1.79 2.81 23.26
C PRO A 232 2.71 4.01 22.98
N THR A 233 3.98 3.88 23.32
CA THR A 233 5.03 4.85 22.99
C THR A 233 5.16 4.98 21.48
N LEU A 234 4.92 6.19 20.96
CA LEU A 234 5.26 6.55 19.59
C LEU A 234 6.77 6.79 19.49
N LEU A 235 7.46 6.00 18.66
CA LEU A 235 8.90 6.09 18.50
C LEU A 235 9.27 7.07 17.38
N SER A 236 8.57 7.01 16.24
CA SER A 236 8.87 7.86 15.10
C SER A 236 7.67 7.97 14.17
N ILE A 237 7.58 9.11 13.47
CA ILE A 237 6.71 9.28 12.32
C ILE A 237 7.49 9.98 11.21
N GLY A 238 7.44 9.41 10.01
CA GLY A 238 8.15 9.93 8.85
C GLY A 238 7.30 9.81 7.58
N ARG A 239 7.62 10.64 6.59
CA ARG A 239 7.02 10.52 5.25
C ARG A 239 7.80 9.52 4.40
N VAL A 240 7.05 8.62 3.76
CA VAL A 240 7.53 7.71 2.72
C VAL A 240 6.63 7.93 1.52
N GLU A 241 7.08 8.73 0.56
CA GLU A 241 6.25 9.23 -0.52
C GLU A 241 4.96 9.88 0.05
N GLU A 242 3.78 9.49 -0.46
CA GLU A 242 2.48 9.97 0.01
C GLU A 242 2.01 9.33 1.33
N TRP A 243 2.76 8.38 1.89
CA TRP A 243 2.39 7.64 3.09
C TRP A 243 3.11 8.16 4.33
N TRP A 244 2.47 8.01 5.48
CA TRP A 244 3.12 8.07 6.78
C TRP A 244 3.62 6.68 7.16
N MET A 245 4.89 6.60 7.55
CA MET A 245 5.43 5.47 8.28
C MET A 245 5.45 5.81 9.76
N VAL A 246 4.64 5.08 10.54
CA VAL A 246 4.49 5.28 11.98
C VAL A 246 5.13 4.10 12.68
N VAL A 247 6.12 4.38 13.53
CA VAL A 247 6.83 3.38 14.32
C VAL A 247 6.50 3.55 15.79
N MET A 248 6.07 2.49 16.45
CA MET A 248 5.66 2.51 17.86
C MET A 248 6.15 1.24 18.59
N GLU A 249 6.17 1.28 19.92
CA GLU A 249 6.54 0.10 20.71
C GLU A 249 5.59 -1.09 20.46
N ASP A 250 6.12 -2.31 20.46
CA ASP A 250 5.30 -3.53 20.42
C ASP A 250 4.97 -4.02 21.84
N VAL A 251 3.72 -3.82 22.25
CA VAL A 251 3.19 -4.27 23.55
C VAL A 251 2.50 -5.64 23.48
N SER A 252 2.48 -6.30 22.32
CA SER A 252 1.67 -7.51 22.09
C SER A 252 2.11 -8.74 22.88
N LYS A 253 3.30 -8.72 23.49
CA LYS A 253 3.73 -9.73 24.46
C LYS A 253 2.76 -9.78 25.64
N ASP A 254 2.43 -8.61 26.19
CA ASP A 254 1.68 -8.48 27.46
C ASP A 254 0.21 -8.10 27.25
N TYR A 255 -0.17 -7.69 26.04
CA TYR A 255 -1.52 -7.21 25.71
C TYR A 255 -2.17 -8.00 24.57
N THR A 256 -3.50 -8.05 24.56
CA THR A 256 -4.35 -8.61 23.49
C THR A 256 -5.54 -7.68 23.27
N THR A 257 -6.26 -7.78 22.16
CA THR A 257 -7.44 -6.92 21.92
C THR A 257 -8.59 -7.26 22.88
N LEU A 258 -9.42 -6.27 23.22
CA LEU A 258 -10.65 -6.47 23.99
C LEU A 258 -11.61 -7.43 23.27
N ALA A 259 -11.62 -7.43 21.93
CA ALA A 259 -12.38 -8.38 21.13
C ALA A 259 -12.03 -9.85 21.48
N VAL A 260 -10.73 -10.16 21.61
CA VAL A 260 -10.25 -11.49 22.02
C VAL A 260 -10.61 -11.80 23.47
N VAL A 261 -10.53 -10.81 24.37
CA VAL A 261 -10.93 -10.99 25.78
C VAL A 261 -12.42 -11.36 25.89
N LYS A 262 -13.29 -10.66 25.15
CA LYS A 262 -14.73 -10.93 25.09
C LYS A 262 -15.03 -12.31 24.51
N SER A 263 -14.39 -12.68 23.41
CA SER A 263 -14.63 -13.99 22.79
C SER A 263 -14.19 -15.17 23.66
N GLN A 264 -13.24 -14.95 24.57
CA GLN A 264 -12.80 -15.92 25.58
C GLN A 264 -13.67 -15.92 26.86
N GLY A 265 -14.67 -15.05 26.97
CA GLY A 265 -15.53 -14.94 28.15
C GLY A 265 -14.80 -14.44 29.41
N ARG A 266 -13.65 -13.77 29.25
CA ARG A 266 -12.90 -13.16 30.35
C ARG A 266 -13.57 -11.85 30.78
N ASP A 267 -13.52 -11.55 32.08
CA ASP A 267 -14.04 -10.30 32.62
C ASP A 267 -13.24 -9.09 32.08
N ALA A 268 -13.97 -8.13 31.53
CA ALA A 268 -13.46 -6.85 31.07
C ALA A 268 -14.37 -5.68 31.47
N HIS A 269 -15.27 -5.86 32.46
CA HIS A 269 -16.31 -4.88 32.80
C HIS A 269 -15.75 -3.51 33.21
N GLY A 270 -14.54 -3.44 33.76
CA GLY A 270 -13.86 -2.18 34.10
C GLY A 270 -13.24 -1.45 32.90
N ILE A 271 -12.99 -2.13 31.79
CA ILE A 271 -12.26 -1.56 30.64
C ILE A 271 -13.03 -0.40 29.98
N PRO A 272 -14.33 -0.51 29.66
CA PRO A 272 -15.07 0.59 29.05
C PRO A 272 -15.08 1.86 29.91
N GLY A 273 -15.19 1.74 31.23
CA GLY A 273 -15.10 2.87 32.15
C GLY A 273 -13.74 3.56 32.12
N SER A 274 -12.66 2.77 32.12
CA SER A 274 -11.29 3.28 32.00
C SER A 274 -11.02 3.94 30.65
N VAL A 275 -11.57 3.39 29.55
CA VAL A 275 -11.50 3.98 28.21
C VAL A 275 -12.22 5.33 28.18
N LYS A 276 -13.43 5.44 28.76
CA LYS A 276 -14.15 6.72 28.86
C LYS A 276 -13.35 7.79 29.61
N GLN A 277 -12.74 7.44 30.74
CA GLN A 277 -11.91 8.37 31.50
C GLN A 277 -10.67 8.84 30.71
N ALA A 278 -10.07 7.95 29.91
CA ALA A 278 -8.97 8.33 29.02
C ALA A 278 -9.43 9.26 27.89
N LEU A 279 -10.58 8.97 27.26
CA LEU A 279 -11.18 9.82 26.24
C LEU A 279 -11.52 11.21 26.79
N GLN A 280 -12.03 11.32 28.01
CA GLN A 280 -12.25 12.63 28.65
C GLN A 280 -10.96 13.46 28.77
N ARG A 281 -9.83 12.83 29.12
CA ARG A 281 -8.53 13.52 29.15
C ARG A 281 -8.06 13.93 27.76
N LEU A 282 -8.34 13.12 26.73
CA LEU A 282 -8.07 13.47 25.32
C LEU A 282 -8.92 14.67 24.87
N HIS A 283 -10.21 14.65 25.21
CA HIS A 283 -11.20 15.69 24.88
C HIS A 283 -10.87 17.02 25.57
N GLN A 284 -10.40 17.01 26.81
CA GLN A 284 -9.92 18.20 27.53
C GLN A 284 -8.77 18.90 26.80
N ALA A 285 -7.92 18.13 26.11
CA ALA A 285 -6.86 18.65 25.25
C ALA A 285 -7.33 18.99 23.83
N ARG A 286 -8.65 18.97 23.60
CA ARG A 286 -9.32 19.26 22.32
C ARG A 286 -9.01 18.27 21.19
N TYR A 287 -8.72 17.03 21.52
CA TYR A 287 -8.58 15.94 20.54
C TYR A 287 -9.74 14.95 20.62
N VAL A 288 -10.07 14.31 19.51
CA VAL A 288 -10.98 13.15 19.42
C VAL A 288 -10.25 11.96 18.83
N HIS A 289 -10.69 10.73 19.14
CA HIS A 289 -10.12 9.49 18.58
C HIS A 289 -10.83 9.08 17.29
N GLY A 290 -12.16 9.02 17.32
CA GLY A 290 -13.03 8.76 16.18
C GLY A 290 -13.26 7.29 15.83
N ASP A 291 -12.39 6.38 16.25
CA ASP A 291 -12.51 4.94 15.92
C ASP A 291 -12.37 4.01 17.14
N VAL A 292 -13.05 4.34 18.25
CA VAL A 292 -12.99 3.52 19.47
C VAL A 292 -13.77 2.21 19.25
N ARG A 293 -13.06 1.08 19.26
CA ARG A 293 -13.61 -0.26 19.04
C ARG A 293 -12.85 -1.28 19.88
N ASP A 294 -13.45 -2.43 20.12
CA ASP A 294 -12.85 -3.50 20.90
C ASP A 294 -11.55 -4.05 20.28
N ILE A 295 -11.43 -4.06 18.95
CA ILE A 295 -10.17 -4.38 18.25
C ILE A 295 -9.09 -3.30 18.42
N ASN A 296 -9.49 -2.05 18.70
CA ASN A 296 -8.60 -0.91 18.89
C ASN A 296 -8.28 -0.65 20.38
N VAL A 297 -8.80 -1.50 21.29
CA VAL A 297 -8.50 -1.46 22.73
C VAL A 297 -7.67 -2.68 23.08
N LEU A 298 -6.39 -2.48 23.38
CA LEU A 298 -5.50 -3.52 23.87
C LEU A 298 -5.64 -3.64 25.39
N VAL A 299 -5.98 -4.82 25.89
CA VAL A 299 -6.12 -5.14 27.31
C VAL A 299 -4.99 -6.05 27.75
N ARG A 300 -4.48 -5.83 28.97
CA ARG A 300 -3.44 -6.69 29.52
C ARG A 300 -3.91 -8.13 29.65
N LYS A 301 -3.05 -9.07 29.27
CA LYS A 301 -3.30 -10.52 29.37
C LYS A 301 -3.34 -11.01 30.83
N SER A 302 -2.47 -10.46 31.67
CA SER A 302 -2.34 -10.80 33.09
C SER A 302 -3.19 -9.88 33.96
N ASP A 303 -3.93 -10.49 34.89
CA ASP A 303 -4.70 -9.76 35.90
C ASP A 303 -3.84 -9.28 37.08
N ARG A 304 -2.54 -9.65 37.09
CA ARG A 304 -1.63 -9.16 38.13
C ARG A 304 -1.42 -7.66 37.97
N PRO A 305 -1.61 -6.87 39.05
CA PRO A 305 -1.22 -5.47 39.06
C PRO A 305 0.25 -5.34 38.63
N SER A 306 0.51 -4.49 37.66
CA SER A 306 1.87 -3.98 37.39
C SER A 306 1.79 -2.51 37.69
N VAL A 307 2.74 -2.04 38.48
CA VAL A 307 2.88 -0.62 38.81
C VAL A 307 3.32 0.18 37.58
N ASP A 308 3.96 -0.48 36.60
CA ASP A 308 4.70 0.19 35.53
C ASP A 308 3.95 0.27 34.20
N ARG A 309 2.76 -0.34 34.10
CA ARG A 309 2.01 -0.44 32.86
C ARG A 309 0.51 -0.21 33.14
N PRO A 310 -0.28 0.33 32.20
CA PRO A 310 -1.73 0.50 32.38
C PRO A 310 -2.52 -0.80 32.18
N GLN A 311 -3.80 -0.82 32.54
CA GLN A 311 -4.68 -1.96 32.30
C GLN A 311 -5.00 -2.15 30.81
N PHE A 312 -5.01 -1.03 30.06
CA PHE A 312 -5.31 -1.01 28.63
C PHE A 312 -4.46 0.02 27.89
N PHE A 313 -4.41 -0.13 26.57
CA PHE A 313 -3.96 0.88 25.63
C PHE A 313 -5.03 1.07 24.54
N LEU A 314 -5.17 2.30 24.05
CA LEU A 314 -5.94 2.64 22.86
C LEU A 314 -4.98 2.81 21.67
N ILE A 315 -5.35 2.23 20.53
CA ILE A 315 -4.56 2.24 19.29
C ILE A 315 -5.43 2.68 18.10
N ASP A 316 -4.81 2.80 16.92
CA ASP A 316 -5.45 3.19 15.65
C ASP A 316 -5.85 4.68 15.57
N TRP A 317 -4.85 5.55 15.72
CA TRP A 317 -4.96 7.02 15.71
C TRP A 317 -5.10 7.66 14.32
N ASP A 318 -5.51 6.90 13.30
CA ASP A 318 -5.56 7.38 11.90
C ASP A 318 -6.63 8.44 11.69
N TRP A 319 -7.72 8.37 12.45
CA TRP A 319 -8.88 9.24 12.31
C TRP A 319 -8.91 10.31 13.39
N ALA A 320 -8.02 10.21 14.38
CA ALA A 320 -7.92 11.15 15.46
C ALA A 320 -7.52 12.54 14.94
N GLY A 321 -7.79 13.57 15.74
CA GLY A 321 -7.46 14.94 15.38
C GLY A 321 -8.15 15.95 16.28
N LEU A 322 -8.02 17.24 15.94
CA LEU A 322 -8.63 18.32 16.72
C LEU A 322 -10.16 18.28 16.61
N VAL A 323 -10.82 18.59 17.74
CA VAL A 323 -12.27 18.78 17.80
C VAL A 323 -12.67 19.89 16.83
N GLY A 324 -13.60 19.57 15.92
CA GLY A 324 -14.09 20.50 14.89
C GLY A 324 -13.34 20.41 13.56
N GLU A 325 -12.22 19.68 13.49
CA GLU A 325 -11.40 19.54 12.27
C GLU A 325 -11.28 18.09 11.80
N ALA A 326 -11.21 17.13 12.72
CA ALA A 326 -11.12 15.71 12.37
C ALA A 326 -12.37 15.23 11.63
N VAL A 327 -12.20 14.50 10.53
CA VAL A 327 -13.30 14.06 9.66
C VAL A 327 -13.24 12.56 9.37
N TYR A 328 -14.39 11.90 9.41
CA TYR A 328 -14.52 10.52 8.95
C TYR A 328 -14.13 10.37 7.48
N PRO A 329 -13.51 9.24 7.10
CA PRO A 329 -13.21 8.98 5.69
C PRO A 329 -14.51 8.84 4.90
N ILE A 330 -14.45 9.13 3.59
CA ILE A 330 -15.60 8.91 2.70
C ILE A 330 -15.92 7.41 2.57
N ALA A 331 -14.89 6.56 2.58
CA ALA A 331 -15.03 5.10 2.55
C ALA A 331 -15.19 4.49 3.97
N LEU A 332 -15.99 5.11 4.83
CA LEU A 332 -16.27 4.58 6.17
C LEU A 332 -17.10 3.28 6.05
N ASN A 333 -16.63 2.18 6.65
CA ASN A 333 -17.35 0.90 6.60
C ASN A 333 -18.72 1.01 7.30
N PRO A 334 -19.86 0.86 6.59
CA PRO A 334 -21.19 1.01 7.16
C PRO A 334 -21.63 -0.16 8.05
N GLU A 335 -20.96 -1.32 7.98
CA GLU A 335 -21.30 -2.50 8.78
C GLU A 335 -20.85 -2.40 10.24
N VAL A 336 -19.89 -1.51 10.52
CA VAL A 336 -19.42 -1.25 11.88
C VAL A 336 -20.41 -0.33 12.57
N LEU A 337 -21.03 -0.83 13.65
CA LEU A 337 -21.97 -0.07 14.47
C LEU A 337 -21.29 1.17 15.07
N ARG A 338 -21.92 2.34 14.89
CA ARG A 338 -21.45 3.63 15.42
C ARG A 338 -22.60 4.42 16.02
N PRO A 339 -22.32 5.41 16.89
CA PRO A 339 -23.31 6.36 17.37
C PRO A 339 -23.92 7.19 16.23
N ASP A 340 -25.10 7.74 16.47
CA ASP A 340 -25.76 8.65 15.54
C ASP A 340 -24.86 9.85 15.20
N GLY A 341 -24.82 10.23 13.92
CA GLY A 341 -23.97 11.32 13.42
C GLY A 341 -22.55 10.90 13.02
N ALA A 342 -22.07 9.73 13.44
CA ALA A 342 -20.75 9.21 13.06
C ALA A 342 -20.78 8.54 11.67
N VAL A 343 -21.00 9.35 10.63
CA VAL A 343 -21.14 8.94 9.23
C VAL A 343 -19.97 9.41 8.36
N ALA A 344 -19.84 8.82 7.17
CA ALA A 344 -18.79 9.16 6.20
C ALA A 344 -18.74 10.68 5.93
N GLY A 345 -17.54 11.27 5.96
CA GLY A 345 -17.33 12.69 5.69
C GLY A 345 -17.80 13.67 6.79
N ALA A 346 -18.41 13.18 7.88
CA ALA A 346 -18.81 14.04 8.99
C ALA A 346 -17.63 14.39 9.91
N ILE A 347 -17.73 15.55 10.58
CA ILE A 347 -16.81 15.93 11.66
C ILE A 347 -16.92 14.91 12.79
N ILE A 348 -15.78 14.48 13.31
CA ILE A 348 -15.69 13.59 14.47
C ILE A 348 -15.93 14.42 15.73
N GLN A 349 -17.00 14.10 16.45
CA GLN A 349 -17.42 14.77 17.67
C GLN A 349 -17.00 13.97 18.90
N MET A 350 -16.82 14.67 20.04
CA MET A 350 -16.53 14.02 21.33
C MET A 350 -17.62 13.02 21.73
N ALA A 351 -18.90 13.33 21.44
CA ALA A 351 -20.03 12.43 21.67
C ALA A 351 -19.93 11.12 20.87
N HIS A 352 -19.26 11.12 19.71
CA HIS A 352 -19.02 9.89 18.96
C HIS A 352 -18.06 8.96 19.72
N ASP A 353 -16.98 9.49 20.30
CA ASP A 353 -16.05 8.72 21.12
C ASP A 353 -16.73 8.12 22.36
N GLU A 354 -17.56 8.93 23.04
CA GLU A 354 -18.31 8.49 24.23
C GLU A 354 -19.29 7.37 23.89
N GLY A 355 -20.08 7.56 22.83
CA GLY A 355 -21.02 6.55 22.36
C GLY A 355 -20.33 5.27 21.88
N MET A 356 -19.18 5.38 21.21
CA MET A 356 -18.37 4.21 20.84
C MET A 356 -17.81 3.49 22.06
N ALA A 357 -17.40 4.21 23.10
CA ALA A 357 -16.98 3.61 24.36
C ALA A 357 -18.15 2.88 25.07
N ASP A 358 -19.38 3.38 24.97
CA ASP A 358 -20.58 2.66 25.45
C ASP A 358 -20.84 1.36 24.68
N LEU A 359 -20.58 1.35 23.37
CA LEU A 359 -20.70 0.14 22.56
C LEU A 359 -19.70 -0.95 22.98
N LEU A 360 -18.61 -0.62 23.69
CA LEU A 360 -17.69 -1.61 24.23
C LEU A 360 -18.31 -2.49 25.34
N LEU A 361 -19.45 -2.11 25.92
CA LEU A 361 -20.17 -2.92 26.91
C LEU A 361 -20.99 -4.06 26.29
N ARG A 362 -21.29 -3.97 24.99
CA ARG A 362 -21.99 -5.01 24.23
C ARG A 362 -21.01 -6.08 23.80
#